data_AF-A0A9W6T6I8-F1
#
_entry.id   AF-A0A9W6T6I8-F1
#
_cell.length_a   1.000
_cell.length_b   1.000
_cell.length_c   1.000
_cell.angle_alpha   90.00
_cell.angle_beta   90.00
_cell.angle_gamma   90.00
#
_symmetry.space_group_name_H-M   'P 1'
#
loop_
_entity.id
_entity.type
_entity.pdbx_description
1 polymer ?
#
loop_
_entity_poly.entity_id
_entity_poly.type
_entity_poly.pdbx_seq_one_letter_code
_entity_poly.pdbx_strand_id
1 'polypeptide(L)'
;MSIEKIMFPFVVSSTASKNKLIALTNGYLSNCEVGMDLILQDTVSLISKKTISILSAQGNDYFQQRELAQDTTETCEQITNFLIDVYSEVSKIFSGSILEKFLSEVGDALLVNILNNLKRQRINSTGGLTLTQDTIHYINLIDNWDIPELSTRFSVLREVVNIFTVQPDLIPTLIKEGQLKNLKPQLIRLYISRRSDFHEKILNGI
;
A
#
# COMPACT_ATOMS: atom_id res chain seq x y z
N MET A 1 -33.34 10.74 4.40
CA MET A 1 -34.24 11.92 4.54
C MET A 1 -33.41 13.06 5.11
N SER A 2 -33.20 14.15 4.36
CA SER A 2 -32.21 15.18 4.74
C SER A 2 -32.72 16.06 5.88
N ILE A 3 -31.88 16.41 6.86
CA ILE A 3 -32.18 17.30 8.01
C ILE A 3 -32.83 18.62 7.53
N GLU A 4 -32.36 19.12 6.39
CA GLU A 4 -32.91 20.28 5.71
C GLU A 4 -34.41 20.17 5.42
N LYS A 5 -34.88 19.01 4.95
CA LYS A 5 -36.30 18.79 4.60
C LYS A 5 -37.22 18.79 5.82
N ILE A 6 -36.69 18.43 7.00
CA ILE A 6 -37.46 18.39 8.26
C ILE A 6 -37.50 19.78 8.89
N MET A 7 -36.37 20.50 8.88
CA MET A 7 -36.23 21.73 9.64
C MET A 7 -36.66 22.99 8.87
N PHE A 8 -36.53 23.01 7.53
CA PHE A 8 -36.91 24.20 6.74
C PHE A 8 -38.37 24.64 6.90
N PRO A 9 -39.38 23.75 6.98
CA PRO A 9 -40.77 24.13 7.22
C PRO A 9 -41.00 24.92 8.52
N PHE A 10 -40.16 24.73 9.54
CA PHE A 10 -40.29 25.39 10.86
C PHE A 10 -39.63 26.77 10.92
N VAL A 11 -38.80 27.14 9.93
CA VAL A 11 -38.00 28.37 9.95
C VAL A 11 -38.35 29.32 8.80
N VAL A 12 -39.45 29.04 8.08
CA VAL A 12 -39.94 29.84 6.94
C VAL A 12 -40.24 31.30 7.32
N SER A 13 -40.55 31.56 8.59
CA SER A 13 -41.01 32.88 9.07
C SER A 13 -39.92 33.93 9.28
N SER A 14 -38.63 33.57 9.38
CA SER A 14 -37.55 34.57 9.49
C SER A 14 -36.23 34.16 8.85
N THR A 15 -35.74 35.00 7.94
CA THR A 15 -34.48 34.78 7.20
C THR A 15 -33.26 34.73 8.13
N ALA A 16 -33.26 35.50 9.22
CA ALA A 16 -32.19 35.48 10.22
C ALA A 16 -32.08 34.12 10.93
N SER A 17 -33.21 33.54 11.35
CA SER A 17 -33.23 32.22 12.01
C SER A 17 -32.85 31.11 11.02
N LYS A 18 -33.24 31.24 9.75
CA LYS A 18 -32.86 30.30 8.68
C LYS A 18 -31.35 30.27 8.50
N ASN A 19 -30.71 31.43 8.37
CA ASN A 19 -29.26 31.53 8.19
C ASN A 19 -28.49 31.00 9.41
N LYS A 20 -28.96 31.29 10.63
CA LYS A 20 -28.37 30.75 11.87
C LYS A 20 -28.49 29.23 11.93
N LEU A 21 -29.63 28.65 11.57
CA LEU A 21 -29.84 27.20 11.55
C LEU A 21 -28.95 26.51 10.52
N ILE A 22 -28.83 27.06 9.32
CA ILE A 22 -27.93 26.54 8.27
C ILE A 22 -26.49 26.55 8.79
N ALA A 23 -26.04 27.67 9.37
CA ALA A 23 -24.69 27.78 9.91
C ALA A 23 -24.40 26.75 11.02
N LEU A 24 -25.36 26.54 11.95
CA LEU A 24 -25.23 25.54 13.01
C LEU A 24 -25.20 24.10 12.46
N THR A 25 -26.07 23.81 11.48
CA THR A 25 -26.18 22.47 10.88
C THR A 25 -24.92 22.14 10.09
N ASN A 26 -24.44 23.07 9.27
CA ASN A 26 -23.20 22.90 8.52
C ASN A 26 -21.98 22.81 9.44
N GLY A 27 -21.93 23.60 10.52
CA GLY A 27 -20.88 23.51 11.52
C GLY A 27 -20.87 22.15 12.23
N TYR A 28 -22.03 21.63 12.62
CA TYR A 28 -22.14 20.31 13.22
C TYR A 28 -21.76 19.19 12.25
N LEU A 29 -22.25 19.25 11.00
CA LEU A 29 -21.91 18.28 9.97
C LEU A 29 -20.40 18.27 9.69
N SER A 30 -19.78 19.45 9.57
CA SER A 30 -18.34 19.58 9.38
C SER A 30 -17.54 18.97 10.54
N ASN A 31 -17.98 19.16 11.79
CA ASN A 31 -17.33 18.52 12.94
C ASN A 31 -17.46 16.99 12.90
N CYS A 32 -18.62 16.47 12.46
CA CYS A 32 -18.82 15.03 12.29
C CYS A 32 -17.95 14.46 11.16
N GLU A 33 -17.83 15.17 10.04
CA GLU A 33 -16.95 14.79 8.92
C GLU A 33 -15.50 14.68 9.37
N VAL A 34 -14.98 15.69 10.07
CA VAL A 34 -13.61 15.65 10.62
C VAL A 34 -13.43 14.48 11.60
N GLY A 35 -14.42 14.23 12.46
CA GLY A 35 -14.38 13.10 13.38
C GLY A 35 -14.34 11.75 12.67
N MET A 36 -15.12 11.58 11.60
CA MET A 36 -15.12 10.37 10.78
C MET A 36 -13.78 10.19 10.05
N ASP A 37 -13.24 11.26 9.46
CA ASP A 37 -11.95 11.22 8.77
C ASP A 37 -10.81 10.80 9.71
N LEU A 38 -10.79 11.31 10.95
CA LEU A 38 -9.80 10.89 11.96
C LEU A 38 -9.90 9.40 12.30
N ILE A 39 -11.12 8.90 12.49
CA ILE A 39 -11.34 7.47 12.79
C ILE A 39 -10.90 6.59 11.61
N LEU A 40 -11.16 7.01 10.38
CA LEU A 40 -10.73 6.30 9.18
C LEU A 40 -9.20 6.25 9.08
N GLN A 41 -8.53 7.40 9.28
CA GLN A 41 -7.06 7.48 9.26
C GLN A 41 -6.42 6.63 10.36
N ASP A 42 -6.99 6.63 11.58
CA ASP A 42 -6.53 5.78 12.67
C ASP A 42 -6.70 4.29 12.34
N THR A 43 -7.79 3.94 11.65
CA THR A 43 -8.03 2.57 11.17
C THR A 43 -6.99 2.15 10.14
N VAL A 44 -6.69 3.00 9.15
CA VAL A 44 -5.61 2.75 8.18
C VAL A 44 -4.26 2.60 8.89
N SER A 45 -3.98 3.45 9.89
CA SER A 45 -2.77 3.35 10.71
C SER A 45 -2.67 2.03 11.45
N LEU A 46 -3.78 1.52 12.01
CA LEU A 46 -3.83 0.24 12.70
C LEU A 46 -3.59 -0.93 11.75
N ILE A 47 -4.22 -0.92 10.57
CA ILE A 47 -4.00 -1.92 9.51
C ILE A 47 -2.52 -1.91 9.11
N SER A 48 -1.96 -0.73 8.85
CA SER A 48 -0.54 -0.57 8.50
C SER A 48 0.39 -1.12 9.59
N LYS A 49 0.14 -0.82 10.88
CA LYS A 49 0.91 -1.38 12.00
C LYS A 49 0.84 -2.90 12.07
N LYS A 50 -0.32 -3.49 11.81
CA LYS A 50 -0.48 -4.94 11.77
C LYS A 50 0.33 -5.55 10.63
N THR A 51 0.28 -4.95 9.43
CA THR A 51 1.11 -5.38 8.29
C THR A 51 2.60 -5.28 8.59
N ILE A 52 3.06 -4.17 9.20
CA ILE A 52 4.46 -4.02 9.63
C ILE A 52 4.86 -5.11 10.62
N SER A 53 3.98 -5.44 11.58
CA SER A 53 4.24 -6.50 12.56
C SER A 53 4.42 -7.86 11.88
N ILE A 54 3.58 -8.19 10.90
CA ILE A 54 3.68 -9.45 10.14
C ILE A 54 4.97 -9.47 9.32
N LEU A 55 5.26 -8.39 8.57
CA LEU A 55 6.49 -8.27 7.77
C LEU A 55 7.76 -8.31 8.63
N SER A 56 7.71 -7.82 9.88
CA SER A 56 8.86 -7.85 10.78
C SER A 56 9.13 -9.24 11.37
N ALA A 57 8.11 -10.11 11.40
CA ALA A 57 8.26 -11.50 11.79
C ALA A 57 8.87 -12.35 10.66
N GLN A 58 8.80 -11.87 9.42
CA GLN A 58 9.48 -12.43 8.26
C GLN A 58 10.99 -12.36 8.51
N GLY A 59 11.60 -13.50 8.81
CA GLY A 59 13.02 -13.63 9.08
C GLY A 59 13.84 -13.40 7.81
N ASN A 60 14.99 -14.06 7.70
CA ASN A 60 15.77 -14.08 6.46
C ASN A 60 15.24 -15.16 5.49
N ASP A 61 13.92 -15.23 5.32
CA ASP A 61 13.26 -16.33 4.61
C ASP A 61 13.71 -16.37 3.14
N TYR A 62 13.85 -15.19 2.52
CA TYR A 62 14.40 -15.01 1.16
C TYR A 62 15.89 -15.35 1.01
N PHE A 63 16.61 -15.59 2.11
CA PHE A 63 18.01 -16.02 2.08
C PHE A 63 18.20 -17.51 2.41
N GLN A 64 17.29 -18.09 3.18
CA GLN A 64 17.41 -19.45 3.71
C GLN A 64 16.87 -20.53 2.76
N GLN A 65 16.03 -20.18 1.78
CA GLN A 65 15.54 -21.12 0.77
C GLN A 65 16.70 -21.63 -0.10
N ARG A 66 17.20 -22.82 0.24
CA ARG A 66 18.38 -23.43 -0.41
C ARG A 66 18.06 -24.53 -1.42
N GLU A 67 16.86 -25.12 -1.40
CA GLU A 67 16.64 -26.37 -2.16
C GLU A 67 15.43 -26.35 -3.11
N LEU A 68 14.34 -25.63 -2.80
CA LEU A 68 13.18 -25.44 -3.69
C LEU A 68 12.60 -24.05 -3.47
N ALA A 69 12.25 -23.34 -4.55
CA ALA A 69 11.42 -22.14 -4.45
C ALA A 69 10.06 -22.57 -3.86
N GLN A 70 9.72 -22.12 -2.66
CA GLN A 70 8.33 -22.21 -2.19
C GLN A 70 7.49 -21.24 -3.01
N ASP A 71 6.26 -21.65 -3.31
CA ASP A 71 5.33 -20.85 -4.12
C ASP A 71 5.02 -19.49 -3.51
N THR A 72 4.97 -19.38 -2.18
CA THR A 72 4.79 -18.11 -1.46
C THR A 72 5.39 -18.19 -0.06
N THR A 73 5.71 -17.03 0.54
CA THR A 73 6.08 -16.96 1.96
C THR A 73 4.83 -17.00 2.85
N GLU A 74 4.96 -17.60 4.04
CA GLU A 74 3.89 -17.62 5.05
C GLU A 74 3.43 -16.20 5.40
N THR A 75 4.37 -15.25 5.44
CA THR A 75 4.08 -13.83 5.69
C THR A 75 3.26 -13.18 4.58
N CYS A 76 3.50 -13.56 3.32
CA CYS A 76 2.68 -13.09 2.20
C CYS A 76 1.25 -13.59 2.35
N GLU A 77 1.08 -14.88 2.62
CA GLU A 77 -0.24 -15.49 2.81
C GLU A 77 -1.00 -14.86 3.98
N GLN A 78 -0.33 -14.63 5.12
CA GLN A 78 -0.93 -13.96 6.28
C GLN A 78 -1.40 -12.54 5.95
N ILE A 79 -0.62 -11.76 5.19
CA ILE A 79 -1.00 -10.39 4.80
C ILE A 79 -2.15 -10.41 3.80
N THR A 80 -2.10 -11.29 2.79
CA THR A 80 -3.17 -11.38 1.79
C THR A 80 -4.48 -11.80 2.43
N ASN A 81 -4.47 -12.81 3.31
CA ASN A 81 -5.67 -13.26 4.01
C ASN A 81 -6.24 -12.15 4.90
N PHE A 82 -5.38 -11.48 5.69
CA PHE A 82 -5.78 -10.36 6.52
C PHE A 82 -6.43 -9.22 5.70
N LEU A 83 -5.87 -8.88 4.55
CA LEU A 83 -6.43 -7.81 3.70
C LEU A 83 -7.70 -8.22 2.96
N ILE A 84 -7.86 -9.51 2.63
CA ILE A 84 -9.12 -10.05 2.11
C ILE A 84 -10.21 -9.91 3.17
N ASP A 85 -9.93 -10.27 4.42
CA ASP A 85 -10.87 -10.12 5.53
C ASP A 85 -11.26 -8.65 5.73
N VAL A 86 -10.27 -7.75 5.75
CA VAL A 86 -10.50 -6.29 5.85
C VAL A 86 -11.38 -5.80 4.70
N TYR A 87 -11.07 -6.16 3.45
CA TYR A 87 -11.88 -5.79 2.29
C TYR A 87 -13.32 -6.30 2.42
N SER A 88 -13.51 -7.53 2.89
CA SER A 88 -14.83 -8.14 3.05
C SER A 88 -15.70 -7.42 4.07
N GLU A 89 -15.12 -6.88 5.14
CA GLU A 89 -15.85 -6.13 6.16
C GLU A 89 -16.10 -4.68 5.72
N VAL A 90 -15.10 -4.04 5.12
CA VAL A 90 -15.19 -2.64 4.71
C VAL A 90 -16.16 -2.45 3.54
N SER A 91 -16.20 -3.40 2.59
CA SER A 91 -17.14 -3.37 1.45
C SER A 91 -18.61 -3.51 1.86
N LYS A 92 -18.91 -4.02 3.06
CA LYS A 92 -20.27 -4.04 3.63
C LYS A 92 -20.70 -2.68 4.19
N ILE A 93 -19.73 -1.85 4.59
CA ILE A 93 -19.95 -0.59 5.31
C ILE A 93 -19.86 0.61 4.36
N PHE A 94 -18.82 0.65 3.52
CA PHE A 94 -18.58 1.73 2.58
C PHE A 94 -18.99 1.34 1.16
N SER A 95 -19.37 2.34 0.37
CA SER A 95 -19.72 2.17 -1.04
C SER A 95 -19.24 3.35 -1.88
N GLY A 96 -18.95 3.07 -3.15
CA GLY A 96 -18.48 4.06 -4.12
C GLY A 96 -17.15 4.70 -3.72
N SER A 97 -17.05 6.02 -3.90
CA SER A 97 -15.78 6.75 -3.78
C SER A 97 -15.14 6.72 -2.38
N ILE A 98 -15.92 6.51 -1.31
CA ILE A 98 -15.37 6.40 0.04
C ILE A 98 -14.58 5.10 0.19
N LEU A 99 -15.12 4.00 -0.35
CA LEU A 99 -14.44 2.70 -0.35
C LEU A 99 -13.14 2.77 -1.15
N GLU A 100 -13.18 3.34 -2.36
CA GLU A 100 -12.01 3.50 -3.22
C GLU A 100 -10.90 4.31 -2.54
N LYS A 101 -11.24 5.44 -1.91
CA LYS A 101 -10.27 6.27 -1.18
C LYS A 101 -9.65 5.52 -0.01
N PHE A 102 -10.47 4.85 0.80
CA PHE A 102 -9.99 4.08 1.93
C PHE A 102 -9.05 2.95 1.49
N LEU A 103 -9.46 2.16 0.48
CA LEU A 103 -8.62 1.09 -0.07
C LEU A 103 -7.35 1.60 -0.73
N SER A 104 -7.41 2.77 -1.40
CA SER A 104 -6.22 3.43 -1.92
C SER A 104 -5.22 3.77 -0.81
N GLU A 105 -5.66 4.31 0.31
CA GLU A 105 -4.78 4.63 1.44
C GLU A 105 -4.18 3.37 2.08
N VAL A 106 -4.98 2.31 2.23
CA VAL A 106 -4.51 1.00 2.72
C VAL A 106 -3.47 0.40 1.76
N GLY A 107 -3.72 0.45 0.46
CA GLY A 107 -2.81 -0.05 -0.56
C GLY A 107 -1.50 0.73 -0.62
N ASP A 108 -1.55 2.06 -0.54
CA ASP A 108 -0.36 2.90 -0.47
C ASP A 108 0.47 2.59 0.79
N ALA A 109 -0.18 2.39 1.94
CA ALA A 109 0.49 1.99 3.18
C ALA A 109 1.14 0.61 3.04
N LEU A 110 0.45 -0.36 2.44
CA LEU A 110 1.00 -1.70 2.15
C LEU A 110 2.25 -1.61 1.28
N LEU A 111 2.18 -0.86 0.17
CA LEU A 111 3.31 -0.68 -0.74
C LEU A 111 4.54 -0.11 -0.02
N VAL A 112 4.35 0.94 0.79
CA VAL A 112 5.42 1.53 1.60
C VAL A 112 6.01 0.51 2.58
N ASN A 113 5.17 -0.29 3.23
CA ASN A 113 5.60 -1.29 4.20
C ASN A 113 6.42 -2.41 3.53
N ILE A 114 5.97 -2.93 2.40
CA ILE A 114 6.68 -3.95 1.62
C ILE A 114 8.04 -3.41 1.17
N LEU A 115 8.07 -2.23 0.55
CA LEU A 115 9.31 -1.61 0.08
C LEU A 115 10.30 -1.37 1.24
N ASN A 116 9.80 -0.97 2.41
CA ASN A 116 10.63 -0.82 3.61
C ASN A 116 11.16 -2.14 4.15
N ASN A 117 10.39 -3.23 4.06
CA ASN A 117 10.85 -4.57 4.43
C ASN A 117 11.99 -5.03 3.50
N LEU A 118 11.85 -4.85 2.19
CA LEU A 118 12.87 -5.22 1.20
C LEU A 118 14.22 -4.51 1.41
N LYS A 119 14.23 -3.31 1.99
CA LYS A 119 15.46 -2.59 2.35
C LYS A 119 16.27 -3.27 3.46
N ARG A 120 15.65 -4.16 4.25
CA ARG A 120 16.26 -4.83 5.41
C ARG A 120 16.62 -6.28 5.10
N GLN A 121 15.85 -6.93 4.25
CA GLN A 121 16.01 -8.33 3.88
C GLN A 121 17.28 -8.56 3.06
N ARG A 122 17.93 -9.73 3.25
CA ARG A 122 18.98 -10.23 2.37
C ARG A 122 18.35 -11.22 1.40
N ILE A 123 18.63 -11.08 0.11
CA ILE A 123 17.93 -11.85 -0.93
C ILE A 123 18.95 -12.56 -1.81
N ASN A 124 18.81 -13.88 -1.91
CA ASN A 124 19.62 -14.69 -2.82
C ASN A 124 18.88 -14.93 -4.15
N SER A 125 19.54 -15.53 -5.15
CA SER A 125 18.92 -15.77 -6.46
C SER A 125 17.64 -16.61 -6.39
N THR A 126 17.59 -17.61 -5.51
CA THR A 126 16.40 -18.48 -5.31
C THR A 126 15.27 -17.73 -4.61
N GLY A 127 15.57 -17.01 -3.53
CA GLY A 127 14.59 -16.20 -2.80
C GLY A 127 14.10 -14.99 -3.58
N GLY A 128 14.84 -14.53 -4.60
CA GLY A 128 14.34 -13.59 -5.60
C GLY A 128 13.16 -14.15 -6.41
N LEU A 129 13.13 -15.46 -6.67
CA LEU A 129 12.00 -16.11 -7.34
C LEU A 129 10.77 -16.15 -6.43
N THR A 130 10.95 -16.56 -5.17
CA THR A 130 9.85 -16.53 -4.18
C THR A 130 9.37 -15.10 -3.93
N LEU A 131 10.26 -14.10 -3.88
CA LEU A 131 9.86 -12.69 -3.81
C LEU A 131 9.02 -12.28 -5.03
N THR A 132 9.34 -12.78 -6.21
CA THR A 132 8.56 -12.52 -7.43
C THR A 132 7.15 -13.10 -7.30
N GLN A 133 7.02 -14.31 -6.75
CA GLN A 133 5.72 -14.92 -6.50
C GLN A 133 4.93 -14.13 -5.46
N ASP A 134 5.51 -13.79 -4.31
CA ASP A 134 4.87 -12.93 -3.30
C ASP A 134 4.38 -11.61 -3.91
N THR A 135 5.20 -11.00 -4.78
CA THR A 135 4.85 -9.76 -5.48
C THR A 135 3.66 -9.94 -6.41
N ILE A 136 3.58 -11.06 -7.13
CA ILE A 136 2.41 -11.39 -7.95
C ILE A 136 1.16 -11.52 -7.08
N HIS A 137 1.25 -12.17 -5.92
CA HIS A 137 0.13 -12.28 -4.99
C HIS A 137 -0.35 -10.92 -4.47
N TYR A 138 0.57 -10.02 -4.07
CA TYR A 138 0.20 -8.67 -3.67
C TYR A 138 -0.44 -7.87 -4.81
N ILE A 139 0.10 -7.95 -6.03
CA ILE A 139 -0.46 -7.25 -7.19
C ILE A 139 -1.86 -7.77 -7.51
N ASN A 140 -2.05 -9.10 -7.56
CA ASN A 140 -3.35 -9.70 -7.82
C ASN A 140 -4.39 -9.30 -6.76
N LEU A 141 -4.01 -9.22 -5.49
CA LEU A 141 -4.88 -8.75 -4.41
C LEU A 141 -5.33 -7.30 -4.66
N ILE A 142 -4.42 -6.42 -5.03
CA ILE A 142 -4.70 -5.00 -5.29
C ILE A 142 -5.54 -4.82 -6.55
N ASP A 143 -5.24 -5.58 -7.61
CA ASP A 143 -5.99 -5.55 -8.86
C ASP A 143 -7.45 -6.01 -8.66
N ASN A 144 -7.70 -6.92 -7.70
CA ASN A 144 -9.06 -7.33 -7.33
C ASN A 144 -9.90 -6.21 -6.69
N TRP A 145 -9.29 -5.10 -6.26
CA TRP A 145 -10.03 -3.94 -5.74
C TRP A 145 -10.55 -3.02 -6.85
N ASP A 146 -10.14 -3.24 -8.11
CA ASP A 146 -10.57 -2.49 -9.29
C ASP A 146 -10.29 -0.97 -9.19
N ILE A 147 -9.10 -0.60 -8.68
CA ILE A 147 -8.64 0.79 -8.55
C ILE A 147 -7.42 1.01 -9.46
N PRO A 148 -7.59 1.50 -10.72
CA PRO A 148 -6.52 1.58 -11.71
C PRO A 148 -5.31 2.42 -11.29
N GLU A 149 -5.54 3.52 -10.56
CA GLU A 149 -4.47 4.38 -10.04
C GLU A 149 -3.61 3.66 -9.00
N LEU A 150 -4.21 2.77 -8.22
CA LEU A 150 -3.50 1.98 -7.22
C LEU A 150 -2.66 0.88 -7.90
N SER A 151 -3.24 0.14 -8.85
CA SER A 151 -2.49 -0.84 -9.66
C SER A 151 -1.28 -0.21 -10.35
N THR A 152 -1.44 1.01 -10.88
CA THR A 152 -0.35 1.77 -11.50
C THR A 152 0.77 2.08 -10.51
N ARG A 153 0.45 2.48 -9.27
CA ARG A 153 1.44 2.71 -8.20
C ARG A 153 2.18 1.43 -7.81
N PHE A 154 1.48 0.29 -7.78
CA PHE A 154 2.09 -1.01 -7.49
C PHE A 154 3.05 -1.50 -8.58
N SER A 155 3.04 -0.92 -9.79
CA SER A 155 4.03 -1.24 -10.83
C SER A 155 5.49 -1.00 -10.37
N VAL A 156 5.71 -0.03 -9.48
CA VAL A 156 7.03 0.25 -8.89
C VAL A 156 7.56 -0.96 -8.12
N LEU A 157 6.68 -1.73 -7.45
CA LEU A 157 7.08 -2.91 -6.71
C LEU A 157 7.69 -3.97 -7.63
N ARG A 158 7.07 -4.20 -8.80
CA ARG A 158 7.58 -5.15 -9.80
C ARG A 158 8.98 -4.78 -10.27
N GLU A 159 9.21 -3.49 -10.53
CA GLU A 159 10.52 -2.99 -10.94
C GLU A 159 11.58 -3.13 -9.84
N VAL A 160 11.21 -2.84 -8.57
CA VAL A 160 12.12 -3.04 -7.43
C VAL A 160 12.46 -4.52 -7.24
N VAL A 161 11.50 -5.41 -7.45
CA VAL A 161 11.72 -6.87 -7.35
C VAL A 161 12.64 -7.37 -8.47
N ASN A 162 12.52 -6.81 -9.67
CA ASN A 162 13.43 -7.10 -10.79
C ASN A 162 14.90 -6.79 -10.45
N ILE A 163 15.18 -5.80 -9.60
CA ILE A 163 16.55 -5.51 -9.12
C ILE A 163 17.17 -6.72 -8.41
N PHE A 164 16.38 -7.59 -7.78
CA PHE A 164 16.88 -8.75 -7.04
C PHE A 164 17.02 -10.01 -7.90
N THR A 165 16.30 -10.09 -9.03
CA THR A 165 16.25 -11.30 -9.88
C THR A 165 17.10 -11.20 -11.13
N VAL A 166 17.33 -9.99 -11.65
CA VAL A 166 18.09 -9.78 -12.88
C VAL A 166 19.59 -10.09 -12.70
N GLN A 167 20.27 -10.46 -13.79
CA GLN A 167 21.73 -10.59 -13.78
C GLN A 167 22.42 -9.25 -13.48
N PRO A 168 23.53 -9.24 -12.73
CA PRO A 168 24.23 -8.01 -12.33
C PRO A 168 24.55 -7.05 -13.48
N ASP A 169 24.92 -7.58 -14.65
CA ASP A 169 25.33 -6.79 -15.82
C ASP A 169 24.19 -5.98 -16.44
N LEU A 170 22.94 -6.37 -16.19
CA LEU A 170 21.74 -5.71 -16.73
C LEU A 170 21.16 -4.65 -15.78
N ILE A 171 21.63 -4.58 -14.54
CA ILE A 171 21.15 -3.62 -13.53
C ILE A 171 21.30 -2.15 -14.01
N PRO A 172 22.42 -1.71 -14.60
CA PRO A 172 22.55 -0.33 -15.08
C PRO A 172 21.54 0.04 -16.17
N THR A 173 21.17 -0.91 -17.02
CA THR A 173 20.14 -0.72 -18.05
C THR A 173 18.76 -0.63 -17.41
N LEU A 174 18.45 -1.55 -16.50
CA LEU A 174 17.18 -1.58 -15.76
C LEU A 174 16.91 -0.27 -15.00
N ILE A 175 17.93 0.33 -14.39
CA ILE A 175 17.80 1.61 -13.65
C ILE A 175 17.51 2.80 -14.57
N LYS A 176 18.02 2.77 -15.81
CA LYS A 176 17.82 3.84 -16.80
C LYS A 176 16.43 3.78 -17.45
N GLU A 177 15.73 2.67 -17.30
CA GLU A 177 14.42 2.40 -17.89
C GLU A 177 13.31 2.37 -16.82
N GLY A 178 12.06 2.43 -17.27
CA GLY A 178 10.88 2.21 -16.44
C GLY A 178 10.68 3.20 -15.26
N GLN A 179 10.04 2.71 -14.20
CA GLN A 179 9.70 3.50 -13.01
C GLN A 179 10.91 3.74 -12.08
N LEU A 180 11.99 2.98 -12.22
CA LEU A 180 13.18 3.10 -11.37
C LEU A 180 13.92 4.41 -11.59
N LYS A 181 13.83 4.99 -12.79
CA LYS A 181 14.38 6.32 -13.11
C LYS A 181 13.85 7.43 -12.20
N ASN A 182 12.63 7.26 -11.67
CA ASN A 182 11.98 8.24 -10.78
C ASN A 182 12.40 8.06 -9.31
N LEU A 183 13.07 6.96 -8.97
CA LEU A 183 13.54 6.70 -7.61
C LEU A 183 14.88 7.39 -7.34
N LYS A 184 15.09 7.78 -6.08
CA LYS A 184 16.37 8.38 -5.66
C LYS A 184 17.51 7.37 -5.84
N PRO A 185 18.66 7.75 -6.45
CA PRO A 185 19.79 6.83 -6.65
C PRO A 185 20.28 6.16 -5.36
N GLN A 186 20.25 6.88 -4.23
CA GLN A 186 20.60 6.35 -2.91
C GLN A 186 19.72 5.15 -2.50
N LEU A 187 18.42 5.19 -2.84
CA LEU A 187 17.48 4.12 -2.54
C LEU A 187 17.74 2.89 -3.41
N ILE A 188 18.05 3.10 -4.69
CA ILE A 188 18.40 2.02 -5.62
C ILE A 188 19.67 1.31 -5.15
N ARG A 189 20.71 2.07 -4.78
CA ARG A 189 21.95 1.53 -4.19
C ARG A 189 21.68 0.70 -2.94
N LEU A 190 20.74 1.13 -2.09
CA LEU A 190 20.35 0.38 -0.90
C LEU A 190 19.73 -0.97 -1.27
N TYR A 191 18.82 -1.05 -2.24
CA TYR A 191 18.26 -2.33 -2.69
C TYR A 191 19.32 -3.26 -3.29
N ILE A 192 20.21 -2.75 -4.14
CA ILE A 192 21.29 -3.55 -4.76
C ILE A 192 22.21 -4.13 -3.69
N SER A 193 22.53 -3.35 -2.64
CA SER A 193 23.39 -3.81 -1.53
C SER A 193 22.83 -5.01 -0.74
N ARG A 194 21.53 -5.29 -0.90
CA ARG A 194 20.82 -6.39 -0.23
C ARG A 194 20.85 -7.71 -0.99
N ARG A 195 21.28 -7.69 -2.25
CA ARG A 195 21.54 -8.93 -2.99
C ARG A 195 22.66 -9.75 -2.33
N SER A 196 22.58 -11.06 -2.42
CA SER A 196 23.62 -11.97 -1.88
C SER A 196 24.90 -11.96 -2.71
N ASP A 197 24.79 -11.74 -4.02
CA ASP A 197 25.88 -11.65 -4.99
C ASP A 197 26.45 -10.22 -5.12
N PHE A 198 26.16 -9.36 -4.15
CA PHE A 198 26.56 -7.96 -4.20
C PHE A 198 28.08 -7.81 -4.20
N HIS A 199 28.59 -7.11 -5.22
CA HIS A 199 29.96 -6.65 -5.31
C HIS A 199 29.99 -5.18 -5.75
N GLU A 200 30.97 -4.41 -5.27
CA GLU A 200 31.07 -2.95 -5.53
C GLU A 200 31.10 -2.61 -7.02
N LYS A 201 31.59 -3.54 -7.87
CA LYS A 201 31.59 -3.42 -9.32
C LYS A 201 30.19 -3.25 -9.93
N ILE A 202 29.14 -3.76 -9.30
CA ILE A 202 27.75 -3.63 -9.76
C ILE A 202 27.28 -2.18 -9.68
N LEU A 203 27.87 -1.38 -8.79
CA LEU A 203 27.55 0.04 -8.66
C LEU A 203 28.24 0.91 -9.72
N ASN A 204 29.17 0.36 -10.50
CA ASN A 204 29.85 1.10 -11.57
C ASN A 204 28.86 1.35 -12.71
N GLY A 205 28.27 2.54 -12.74
CA GLY A 205 27.29 2.94 -13.75
C GLY A 205 25.96 3.46 -13.21
N ILE A 206 25.83 3.59 -11.88
CA ILE A 206 24.65 4.12 -11.16
C ILE A 206 24.93 5.50 -10.57
#